data_AF-A0A2V8NMQ4-F1
#
_entry.id   AF-A0A2V8NMQ4-F1
#
_cell.length_a   1.000
_cell.length_b   1.000
_cell.length_c   1.000
_cell.angle_alpha   90.00
_cell.angle_beta   90.00
_cell.angle_gamma   90.00
#
_symmetry.space_group_name_H-M   'P 1'
#
loop_
_entity.id
_entity.type
_entity.pdbx_description
1 polymer ?
#
loop_
_entity_poly.entity_id
_entity_poly.type
_entity_poly.pdbx_seq_one_letter_code
_entity_poly.pdbx_strand_id
1 'polypeptide(L)'
;MKDISTKERSDFLRASFHFGVAGLSVRILFSILLLIFSFTQSHVLAQNKKRNVKPVESKKVEADADLAKSREEFVRATKEYKKSLEQLIALYEKSARETEEKLKQSKELYSEGLISRKKLEEDERAVADAKAKIDDSKTKMAAADESVAETLVEAEAIEQTAKAPPLPKGKMIQTTTYIRYMGAGSWSLSNAWKVQQFFQQRFGRQLPISAFGQSALHDRWGLDHRNAMDVGVNPSSVEGQALIEYLRSNEIPFAAFHVAIPGSATGPHIHIGLPSHRTKPLSVIR
;
A
#
# COMPACT_ATOMS: atom_id res chain seq x y z
N MET A 1 -17.47 -41.73 44.49
CA MET A 1 -17.26 -41.09 45.81
C MET A 1 -15.98 -41.70 46.40
N LYS A 2 -14.93 -40.88 46.54
CA LYS A 2 -13.55 -41.14 47.02
C LYS A 2 -12.55 -41.78 46.03
N ASP A 3 -12.03 -40.97 45.11
CA ASP A 3 -10.69 -40.34 45.09
C ASP A 3 -9.55 -40.97 45.93
N ILE A 4 -8.25 -40.94 45.57
CA ILE A 4 -7.49 -40.36 44.44
C ILE A 4 -6.06 -40.96 44.45
N SER A 5 -5.55 -41.22 43.24
CA SER A 5 -4.19 -41.00 42.70
C SER A 5 -2.91 -41.36 43.48
N THR A 6 -2.21 -42.34 42.91
CA THR A 6 -0.75 -42.49 42.89
C THR A 6 -0.19 -42.03 41.55
N LYS A 7 0.74 -41.07 41.52
CA LYS A 7 1.88 -41.14 40.58
C LYS A 7 3.05 -40.26 41.01
N GLU A 8 4.20 -40.91 41.01
CA GLU A 8 5.53 -40.55 41.46
C GLU A 8 6.38 -39.99 40.28
N ARG A 9 7.53 -39.38 40.63
CA ARG A 9 8.78 -39.19 39.84
C ARG A 9 8.79 -38.08 38.77
N SER A 10 9.88 -37.33 38.54
CA SER A 10 11.26 -37.29 39.06
C SER A 10 12.04 -36.15 38.38
N ASP A 11 13.01 -35.58 39.10
CA ASP A 11 14.32 -35.05 38.67
C ASP A 11 14.43 -33.97 37.56
N PHE A 12 15.04 -32.81 37.88
CA PHE A 12 16.41 -32.48 37.41
C PHE A 12 16.96 -31.13 37.97
N LEU A 13 18.27 -31.13 38.22
CA LEU A 13 19.11 -30.10 38.83
C LEU A 13 19.56 -28.97 37.87
N ARG A 14 19.78 -27.74 38.40
CA ARG A 14 20.83 -26.74 38.05
C ARG A 14 20.64 -25.48 38.93
N ALA A 15 21.52 -25.10 39.88
CA ALA A 15 22.83 -24.43 39.77
C ALA A 15 22.82 -23.19 38.85
N SER A 16 23.42 -22.02 39.11
CA SER A 16 24.17 -21.36 40.20
C SER A 16 24.67 -20.00 39.64
N PHE A 17 24.75 -18.94 40.47
CA PHE A 17 25.70 -17.79 40.42
C PHE A 17 25.76 -16.84 39.17
N HIS A 18 26.23 -15.57 39.16
CA HIS A 18 26.42 -14.39 40.05
C HIS A 18 27.15 -13.28 39.21
N PHE A 19 27.22 -12.03 39.71
CA PHE A 19 27.93 -10.80 39.21
C PHE A 19 27.28 -10.00 38.06
N GLY A 20 27.04 -8.66 38.10
CA GLY A 20 27.80 -7.51 38.63
C GLY A 20 28.57 -6.86 37.45
N VAL A 21 28.65 -5.55 37.15
CA VAL A 21 28.65 -4.27 37.92
C VAL A 21 28.53 -3.07 36.93
N ALA A 22 28.00 -1.91 37.38
CA ALA A 22 28.25 -0.45 37.06
C ALA A 22 28.71 0.01 35.64
N GLY A 23 28.37 1.19 35.08
CA GLY A 23 27.94 2.50 35.59
C GLY A 23 28.91 3.63 35.15
N LEU A 24 28.40 4.80 34.71
CA LEU A 24 29.08 6.11 34.47
C LEU A 24 29.91 6.25 33.15
N SER A 25 29.97 7.33 32.34
CA SER A 25 29.87 8.80 32.55
C SER A 25 29.66 9.52 31.19
N VAL A 26 28.75 10.50 31.05
CA VAL A 26 28.97 11.98 31.00
C VAL A 26 29.73 12.56 29.77
N ARG A 27 28.95 13.25 28.93
CA ARG A 27 29.20 14.50 28.18
C ARG A 27 30.59 15.15 28.32
N ILE A 28 31.32 15.31 27.21
CA ILE A 28 32.18 16.46 26.85
C ILE A 28 32.49 16.32 25.34
N LEU A 29 32.06 17.31 24.54
CA LEU A 29 32.72 17.82 23.32
C LEU A 29 31.76 18.82 22.66
N PHE A 30 31.57 19.94 23.35
CA PHE A 30 30.96 21.17 22.84
C PHE A 30 31.93 22.30 23.18
N SER A 31 32.94 22.50 22.33
CA SER A 31 33.81 23.69 22.28
C SER A 31 34.86 23.49 21.20
N ILE A 32 35.27 24.58 20.55
CA ILE A 32 35.95 24.70 19.25
C ILE A 32 34.88 24.70 18.14
N LEU A 33 34.35 25.82 17.65
CA LEU A 33 35.07 26.96 17.09
C LEU A 33 34.10 28.14 16.96
N LEU A 34 34.13 29.06 17.92
CA LEU A 34 33.43 30.35 17.85
C LEU A 34 34.49 31.44 17.93
N LEU A 35 35.14 31.69 16.79
CA LEU A 35 36.08 32.79 16.60
C LEU A 35 36.31 32.97 15.10
N ILE A 36 35.57 33.90 14.49
CA ILE A 36 35.99 34.90 13.49
C ILE A 36 34.75 35.77 13.25
N PHE A 37 34.73 36.91 13.92
CA PHE A 37 33.89 38.05 13.62
C PHE A 37 34.81 39.04 12.91
N SER A 38 34.50 39.45 11.67
CA SER A 38 34.66 40.84 11.16
C SER A 38 34.64 40.95 9.62
N PHE A 39 33.82 41.91 9.16
CA PHE A 39 33.96 42.73 7.94
C PHE A 39 33.87 42.02 6.57
N THR A 40 32.92 42.38 5.69
CA THR A 40 32.84 43.67 5.00
C THR A 40 31.46 43.90 4.35
N GLN A 41 30.99 45.15 4.36
CA GLN A 41 29.94 45.65 3.46
C GLN A 41 30.53 45.94 2.07
N SER A 42 29.78 45.61 1.02
CA SER A 42 29.91 46.23 -0.30
C SER A 42 28.53 46.37 -0.95
N HIS A 43 28.13 47.62 -1.19
CA HIS A 43 27.05 47.96 -2.12
C HIS A 43 27.50 47.65 -3.56
N VAL A 44 26.65 46.98 -4.35
CA VAL A 44 26.79 46.98 -5.82
C VAL A 44 25.43 47.25 -6.46
N LEU A 45 25.48 48.20 -7.38
CA LEU A 45 24.40 48.80 -8.16
C LEU A 45 23.69 47.81 -9.10
N ALA A 46 22.45 48.18 -9.42
CA ALA A 46 21.59 47.56 -10.41
C ALA A 46 22.25 47.42 -11.79
N GLN A 47 22.18 46.22 -12.36
CA GLN A 47 22.14 46.02 -13.81
C GLN A 47 20.99 45.06 -14.16
N ASN A 48 19.94 45.66 -14.71
CA ASN A 48 18.81 45.00 -15.33
C ASN A 48 19.29 44.35 -16.65
N LYS A 49 19.45 43.02 -16.66
CA LYS A 49 19.54 42.24 -17.89
C LYS A 49 18.50 41.13 -17.84
N LYS A 50 17.36 41.36 -18.51
CA LYS A 50 16.33 40.37 -18.80
C LYS A 50 16.98 39.07 -19.28
N ARG A 51 16.89 38.02 -18.47
CA ARG A 51 17.19 36.65 -18.89
C ARG A 51 15.86 35.91 -19.03
N ASN A 52 15.60 35.48 -20.24
CA ASN A 52 14.41 34.77 -20.70
C ASN A 52 14.17 33.52 -19.83
N VAL A 53 12.99 33.40 -19.22
CA VAL A 53 12.61 32.29 -18.32
C VAL A 53 11.72 31.30 -19.08
N LYS A 54 12.22 30.09 -19.30
CA LYS A 54 11.40 28.87 -19.47
C LYS A 54 12.06 27.72 -18.68
N PRO A 55 11.49 27.29 -17.54
CA PRO A 55 11.48 25.84 -17.23
C PRO A 55 10.32 25.35 -16.32
N VAL A 56 9.14 26.00 -16.28
CA VAL A 56 7.99 25.49 -15.48
C VAL A 56 7.21 24.40 -16.22
N GLU A 57 7.19 24.46 -17.56
CA GLU A 57 6.46 23.52 -18.41
C GLU A 57 7.21 22.18 -18.55
N SER A 58 8.55 22.19 -18.59
CA SER A 58 9.35 20.97 -18.75
C SER A 58 9.22 19.99 -17.59
N LYS A 59 9.11 20.48 -16.35
CA LYS A 59 9.02 19.64 -15.14
C LYS A 59 7.63 19.04 -14.90
N LYS A 60 6.59 19.59 -15.53
CA LYS A 60 5.24 18.99 -15.55
C LYS A 60 5.17 17.89 -16.61
N VAL A 61 5.70 18.16 -17.81
CA VAL A 61 5.79 17.20 -18.91
C VAL A 61 6.62 15.97 -18.52
N GLU A 62 7.69 16.16 -17.76
CA GLU A 62 8.54 15.06 -17.26
C GLU A 62 7.80 14.15 -16.27
N ALA A 63 7.05 14.72 -15.31
CA ALA A 63 6.29 13.94 -14.33
C ALA A 63 5.10 13.19 -14.96
N ASP A 64 4.41 13.80 -15.92
CA ASP A 64 3.32 13.16 -16.66
C ASP A 64 3.87 12.03 -17.56
N ALA A 65 5.06 12.21 -18.15
CA ALA A 65 5.74 11.18 -18.92
C ALA A 65 6.20 9.99 -18.06
N ASP A 66 6.66 10.22 -16.83
CA ASP A 66 7.08 9.15 -15.92
C ASP A 66 5.88 8.35 -15.36
N LEU A 67 4.72 8.98 -15.17
CA LEU A 67 3.47 8.29 -14.85
C LEU A 67 3.01 7.40 -16.02
N ALA A 68 3.08 7.92 -17.26
CA ALA A 68 2.75 7.16 -18.46
C ALA A 68 3.65 5.92 -18.61
N LYS A 69 4.97 6.09 -18.43
CA LYS A 69 5.92 4.97 -18.42
C LYS A 69 5.58 3.96 -17.33
N SER A 70 5.30 4.40 -16.10
CA SER A 70 4.97 3.48 -14.99
C SER A 70 3.72 2.63 -15.27
N ARG A 71 2.71 3.22 -15.93
CA ARG A 71 1.50 2.50 -16.38
C ARG A 71 1.81 1.51 -17.49
N GLU A 72 2.61 1.91 -18.48
CA GLU A 72 3.07 1.01 -19.54
C GLU A 72 3.86 -0.16 -18.97
N GLU A 73 4.72 0.08 -17.98
CA GLU A 73 5.48 -0.95 -17.28
C GLU A 73 4.58 -1.91 -16.49
N PHE A 74 3.55 -1.39 -15.79
CA PHE A 74 2.56 -2.22 -15.09
C PHE A 74 1.78 -3.11 -16.06
N VAL A 75 1.30 -2.53 -17.17
CA VAL A 75 0.58 -3.28 -18.21
C VAL A 75 1.49 -4.34 -18.83
N ARG A 76 2.76 -4.02 -19.09
CA ARG A 76 3.76 -4.97 -19.60
C ARG A 76 4.01 -6.11 -18.63
N ALA A 77 4.29 -5.80 -17.36
CA ALA A 77 4.55 -6.80 -16.32
C ALA A 77 3.35 -7.72 -16.10
N THR A 78 2.13 -7.18 -16.14
CA THR A 78 0.89 -7.96 -15.99
C THR A 78 0.65 -8.87 -17.20
N LYS A 79 0.98 -8.42 -18.42
CA LYS A 79 0.95 -9.27 -19.63
C LYS A 79 1.98 -10.40 -19.55
N GLU A 80 3.19 -10.11 -19.05
CA GLU A 80 4.22 -11.14 -18.83
C GLU A 80 3.80 -12.16 -17.77
N TYR A 81 3.17 -11.70 -16.69
CA TYR A 81 2.58 -12.56 -15.67
C TYR A 81 1.44 -13.42 -16.24
N LYS A 82 0.55 -12.86 -17.08
CA LYS A 82 -0.47 -13.64 -17.77
C LYS A 82 0.13 -14.74 -18.65
N LYS A 83 1.18 -14.41 -19.41
CA LYS A 83 1.89 -15.39 -20.23
C LYS A 83 2.49 -16.53 -19.39
N SER A 84 3.01 -16.23 -18.21
CA SER A 84 3.52 -17.29 -17.32
C SER A 84 2.38 -18.13 -16.72
N LEU A 85 1.23 -17.53 -16.41
CA LEU A 85 0.03 -18.28 -16.00
C LEU A 85 -0.50 -19.18 -17.12
N GLU A 86 -0.51 -18.72 -18.38
CA GLU A 86 -0.89 -19.55 -19.54
C GLU A 86 0.02 -20.78 -19.67
N GLN A 87 1.34 -20.58 -19.50
CA GLN A 87 2.29 -21.69 -19.47
C GLN A 87 2.04 -22.65 -18.31
N LEU A 88 1.72 -22.11 -17.12
CA LEU A 88 1.42 -22.91 -15.93
C LEU A 88 0.13 -23.71 -16.10
N ILE A 89 -0.92 -23.10 -16.66
CA ILE A 89 -2.19 -23.77 -16.98
C ILE A 89 -1.93 -24.93 -17.94
N ALA A 90 -1.13 -24.73 -19.00
CA ALA A 90 -0.82 -25.80 -19.94
C ALA A 90 -0.11 -27.00 -19.26
N LEU A 91 0.78 -26.74 -18.29
CA LEU A 91 1.42 -27.77 -17.49
C LEU A 91 0.42 -28.50 -16.58
N TYR A 92 -0.48 -27.76 -15.92
CA TYR A 92 -1.51 -28.36 -15.07
C TYR A 92 -2.56 -29.14 -15.87
N GLU A 93 -2.94 -28.69 -17.06
CA GLU A 93 -3.82 -29.43 -17.95
C GLU A 93 -3.20 -30.75 -18.40
N LYS A 94 -1.89 -30.77 -18.68
CA LYS A 94 -1.17 -32.02 -18.97
C LYS A 94 -1.21 -32.97 -17.77
N SER A 95 -0.90 -32.46 -16.57
CA SER A 95 -0.97 -33.26 -15.34
C SER A 95 -2.38 -33.77 -15.04
N ALA A 96 -3.41 -32.96 -15.29
CA ALA A 96 -4.80 -33.33 -15.08
C ALA A 96 -5.20 -34.50 -15.99
N ARG A 97 -4.83 -34.45 -17.29
CA ARG A 97 -5.06 -35.56 -18.23
C ARG A 97 -4.39 -36.85 -17.76
N GLU A 98 -3.14 -36.76 -17.30
CA GLU A 98 -2.42 -37.94 -16.77
C GLU A 98 -3.12 -38.53 -15.53
N THR A 99 -3.65 -37.70 -14.63
CA THR A 99 -4.41 -38.17 -13.46
C THR A 99 -5.79 -38.73 -13.84
N GLU A 100 -6.44 -38.18 -14.86
CA GLU A 100 -7.74 -38.68 -15.34
C GLU A 100 -7.62 -40.06 -16.00
N GLU A 101 -6.55 -40.29 -16.78
CA GLU A 101 -6.27 -41.62 -17.34
C GLU A 101 -5.96 -42.65 -16.24
N LYS A 102 -5.19 -42.26 -15.21
CA LYS A 102 -4.96 -43.13 -14.04
C LYS A 102 -6.26 -43.45 -13.30
N LEU A 103 -7.12 -42.46 -13.12
CA LEU A 103 -8.43 -42.68 -12.49
C LEU A 103 -9.28 -43.65 -13.32
N LYS A 104 -9.25 -43.56 -14.65
CA LYS A 104 -9.96 -44.50 -15.52
C LYS A 104 -9.47 -45.94 -15.32
N GLN A 105 -8.16 -46.16 -15.36
CA GLN A 105 -7.56 -47.48 -15.09
C GLN A 105 -7.90 -47.99 -13.68
N SER A 106 -7.86 -47.10 -12.68
CA SER A 106 -8.19 -47.41 -11.29
C SER A 106 -9.65 -47.88 -11.14
N LYS A 107 -10.59 -47.25 -11.85
CA LYS A 107 -12.01 -47.66 -11.87
C LYS A 107 -12.21 -49.06 -12.46
N GLU A 108 -11.50 -49.38 -13.55
CA GLU A 108 -11.52 -50.71 -14.16
C GLU A 108 -10.98 -51.77 -13.18
N LEU A 109 -9.78 -51.56 -12.63
CA LEU A 109 -9.18 -52.47 -11.65
C LEU A 109 -10.01 -52.63 -10.37
N TYR A 110 -10.70 -51.57 -9.92
CA TYR A 110 -11.59 -51.65 -8.76
C TYR A 110 -12.81 -52.51 -9.08
N SER A 111 -13.38 -52.39 -10.28
CA SER A 111 -14.52 -53.22 -10.72
C SER A 111 -14.16 -54.70 -10.84
N GLU A 112 -12.89 -55.01 -11.13
CA GLU A 112 -12.33 -56.36 -11.14
C GLU A 112 -11.91 -56.87 -9.74
N GLY A 113 -12.01 -56.02 -8.71
CA GLY A 113 -11.61 -56.35 -7.33
C GLY A 113 -10.09 -56.39 -7.11
N LEU A 114 -9.29 -55.86 -8.04
CA LEU A 114 -7.82 -55.90 -8.01
C LEU A 114 -7.20 -54.78 -7.18
N ILE A 115 -7.93 -53.70 -6.89
CA ILE A 115 -7.49 -52.62 -6.00
C ILE A 115 -8.49 -52.33 -4.89
N SER A 116 -8.01 -51.74 -3.80
CA SER A 116 -8.88 -51.29 -2.70
C SER A 116 -9.66 -50.02 -3.04
N ARG A 117 -10.84 -49.85 -2.42
CA ARG A 117 -11.62 -48.60 -2.49
C ARG A 117 -10.80 -47.36 -2.15
N LYS A 118 -9.92 -47.46 -1.15
CA LYS A 118 -9.05 -46.37 -0.73
C LYS A 118 -8.15 -45.89 -1.88
N LYS A 119 -7.62 -46.81 -2.70
CA LYS A 119 -6.77 -46.47 -3.85
C LYS A 119 -7.54 -45.72 -4.93
N LEU A 120 -8.79 -46.12 -5.19
CA LEU A 120 -9.69 -45.43 -6.11
C LEU A 120 -9.98 -44.00 -5.63
N GLU A 121 -10.32 -43.83 -4.35
CA GLU A 121 -10.58 -42.52 -3.75
C GLU A 121 -9.34 -41.60 -3.78
N GLU A 122 -8.13 -42.15 -3.66
CA GLU A 122 -6.87 -41.41 -3.82
C GLU A 122 -6.69 -40.88 -5.25
N ASP A 123 -7.02 -41.68 -6.27
CA ASP A 123 -6.94 -41.22 -7.68
C ASP A 123 -8.03 -40.20 -8.00
N GLU A 124 -9.23 -40.35 -7.44
CA GLU A 124 -10.32 -39.36 -7.57
C GLU A 124 -9.91 -38.01 -6.97
N ARG A 125 -9.29 -38.04 -5.78
CA ARG A 125 -8.76 -36.84 -5.14
C ARG A 125 -7.65 -36.20 -5.97
N ALA A 126 -6.75 -36.99 -6.55
CA ALA A 126 -5.68 -36.46 -7.41
C ALA A 126 -6.22 -35.69 -8.62
N VAL A 127 -7.30 -36.18 -9.26
CA VAL A 127 -7.99 -35.46 -10.35
C VAL A 127 -8.62 -34.16 -9.84
N ALA A 128 -9.29 -34.20 -8.69
CA ALA A 128 -9.90 -33.01 -8.10
C ALA A 128 -8.84 -31.93 -7.78
N ASP A 129 -7.73 -32.31 -7.18
CA ASP A 129 -6.62 -31.41 -6.84
C ASP A 129 -5.96 -30.82 -8.10
N ALA A 130 -5.82 -31.62 -9.17
CA ALA A 130 -5.30 -31.14 -10.45
C ALA A 130 -6.22 -30.10 -11.10
N LYS A 131 -7.54 -30.34 -11.09
CA LYS A 131 -8.54 -29.38 -11.59
C LYS A 131 -8.57 -28.10 -10.78
N ALA A 132 -8.50 -28.19 -9.45
CA ALA A 132 -8.46 -27.02 -8.58
C ALA A 132 -7.28 -26.09 -8.89
N LYS A 133 -6.11 -26.63 -9.24
CA LYS A 133 -4.94 -25.83 -9.65
C LYS A 133 -5.15 -25.09 -10.98
N ILE A 134 -5.87 -25.71 -11.93
CA ILE A 134 -6.23 -25.07 -13.20
C ILE A 134 -7.18 -23.91 -12.93
N ASP A 135 -8.21 -24.13 -12.11
CA ASP A 135 -9.24 -23.13 -11.81
C ASP A 135 -8.67 -21.94 -11.02
N ASP A 136 -7.79 -22.19 -10.05
CA ASP A 136 -7.05 -21.14 -9.34
C ASP A 136 -6.19 -20.29 -10.31
N SER A 137 -5.48 -20.95 -11.23
CA SER A 137 -4.65 -20.25 -12.22
C SER A 137 -5.50 -19.44 -13.21
N LYS A 138 -6.67 -19.95 -13.63
CA LYS A 138 -7.62 -19.21 -14.47
C LYS A 138 -8.22 -18.02 -13.74
N THR A 139 -8.52 -18.16 -12.44
CA THR A 139 -9.01 -17.06 -11.61
C THR A 139 -7.97 -15.94 -11.50
N LYS A 140 -6.70 -16.30 -11.27
CA LYS A 140 -5.57 -15.35 -11.27
C LYS A 140 -5.40 -14.65 -12.62
N MET A 141 -5.61 -15.37 -13.72
CA MET A 141 -5.56 -14.79 -15.07
C MET A 141 -6.69 -13.79 -15.31
N ALA A 142 -7.92 -14.11 -14.89
CA ALA A 142 -9.05 -13.19 -14.98
C ALA A 142 -8.85 -11.92 -14.14
N ALA A 143 -8.32 -12.05 -12.92
CA ALA A 143 -8.00 -10.91 -12.06
C ALA A 143 -6.89 -10.02 -12.66
N ALA A 144 -5.92 -10.62 -13.36
CA ALA A 144 -4.89 -9.86 -14.08
C ALA A 144 -5.49 -9.09 -15.27
N ASP A 145 -6.43 -9.68 -16.01
CA ASP A 145 -7.16 -9.01 -17.09
C ASP A 145 -7.99 -7.84 -16.58
N GLU A 146 -8.69 -8.01 -15.45
CA GLU A 146 -9.45 -6.96 -14.78
C GLU A 146 -8.53 -5.80 -14.34
N SER A 147 -7.37 -6.12 -13.76
CA SER A 147 -6.38 -5.12 -13.32
C SER A 147 -5.85 -4.26 -14.47
N VAL A 148 -5.61 -4.87 -15.64
CA VAL A 148 -5.18 -4.15 -16.85
C VAL A 148 -6.31 -3.27 -17.40
N ALA A 149 -7.52 -3.83 -17.52
CA ALA A 149 -8.68 -3.09 -18.01
C ALA A 149 -8.97 -1.86 -17.13
N GLU A 150 -8.91 -2.04 -15.81
CA GLU A 150 -9.09 -0.97 -14.86
C GLU A 150 -8.00 0.09 -14.98
N THR A 151 -6.72 -0.30 -15.02
CA THR A 151 -5.61 0.66 -15.15
C THR A 151 -5.75 1.53 -16.40
N LEU A 152 -6.26 0.97 -17.49
CA LEU A 152 -6.52 1.70 -18.74
C LEU A 152 -7.71 2.67 -18.60
N VAL A 153 -8.80 2.24 -17.98
CA VAL A 153 -9.98 3.09 -17.70
C VAL A 153 -9.63 4.22 -16.73
N GLU A 154 -8.83 3.94 -15.71
CA GLU A 154 -8.34 4.94 -14.76
C GLU A 154 -7.39 5.95 -15.41
N ALA A 155 -6.52 5.49 -16.32
CA ALA A 155 -5.67 6.39 -17.09
C ALA A 155 -6.50 7.37 -17.93
N GLU A 156 -7.56 6.87 -18.58
CA GLU A 156 -8.51 7.67 -19.35
C GLU A 156 -9.28 8.65 -18.45
N ALA A 157 -9.79 8.19 -17.30
CA ALA A 157 -10.52 9.04 -16.36
C ALA A 157 -9.63 10.15 -15.74
N ILE A 158 -8.36 9.86 -15.45
CA ILE A 158 -7.40 10.86 -14.96
C ILE A 158 -7.09 11.88 -16.06
N GLU A 159 -6.92 11.45 -17.32
CA GLU A 159 -6.77 12.38 -18.44
C GLU A 159 -8.00 13.28 -18.62
N GLN A 160 -9.19 12.71 -18.52
CA GLN A 160 -10.45 13.46 -18.65
C GLN A 160 -10.66 14.43 -17.48
N THR A 161 -10.33 14.03 -16.25
CA THR A 161 -10.44 14.89 -15.07
C THR A 161 -9.36 15.98 -15.02
N ALA A 162 -8.15 15.72 -15.52
CA ALA A 162 -7.13 16.77 -15.70
C ALA A 162 -7.56 17.84 -16.72
N LYS A 163 -8.47 17.48 -17.63
CA LYS A 163 -9.13 18.39 -18.58
C LYS A 163 -10.43 18.98 -18.02
N ALA A 164 -10.94 18.50 -16.88
CA ALA A 164 -12.21 18.91 -16.28
C ALA A 164 -12.05 19.96 -15.16
N PRO A 165 -13.12 20.72 -14.84
CA PRO A 165 -13.14 21.63 -13.69
C PRO A 165 -12.92 20.89 -12.35
N PRO A 166 -12.40 21.57 -11.30
CA PRO A 166 -12.24 20.98 -9.97
C PRO A 166 -13.54 20.37 -9.44
N LEU A 167 -13.44 19.20 -8.81
CA LEU A 167 -14.60 18.52 -8.22
C LEU A 167 -15.34 19.44 -7.23
N PRO A 168 -16.67 19.57 -7.35
CA PRO A 168 -17.48 20.29 -6.38
C PRO A 168 -17.39 19.65 -4.98
N LYS A 169 -17.55 20.47 -3.94
CA LYS A 169 -17.64 19.99 -2.55
C LYS A 169 -18.78 18.98 -2.39
N GLY A 170 -18.59 17.98 -1.53
CA GLY A 170 -19.52 16.89 -1.26
C GLY A 170 -19.56 15.78 -2.32
N LYS A 171 -18.77 15.87 -3.40
CA LYS A 171 -18.71 14.82 -4.42
C LYS A 171 -17.64 13.77 -4.10
N MET A 172 -17.96 12.52 -4.46
CA MET A 172 -17.09 11.36 -4.33
C MET A 172 -16.77 10.80 -5.71
N ILE A 173 -15.50 10.43 -5.93
CA ILE A 173 -15.06 9.54 -7.00
C ILE A 173 -14.62 8.24 -6.32
N GLN A 174 -15.05 7.11 -6.86
CA GLN A 174 -14.61 5.80 -6.41
C GLN A 174 -14.29 4.93 -7.64
N THR A 175 -13.09 4.36 -7.65
CA THR A 175 -12.62 3.29 -8.53
C THR A 175 -12.28 2.07 -7.66
N THR A 176 -11.80 0.97 -8.23
CA THR A 176 -11.37 -0.18 -7.40
C THR A 176 -10.05 0.14 -6.69
N THR A 177 -9.17 0.94 -7.30
CA THR A 177 -7.88 1.30 -6.68
C THR A 177 -7.95 2.53 -5.76
N TYR A 178 -8.97 3.37 -5.92
CA TYR A 178 -8.95 4.72 -5.37
C TYR A 178 -10.32 5.28 -4.96
N ILE A 179 -10.37 5.94 -3.80
CA ILE A 179 -11.53 6.75 -3.39
C ILE A 179 -11.07 8.19 -3.17
N ARG A 180 -11.80 9.16 -3.70
CA ARG A 180 -11.67 10.58 -3.36
C ARG A 180 -13.00 11.12 -2.90
N TYR A 181 -13.00 11.80 -1.77
CA TYR A 181 -14.15 12.56 -1.31
C TYR A 181 -13.75 14.00 -1.05
N MET A 182 -14.37 14.94 -1.77
CA MET A 182 -14.12 16.38 -1.64
C MET A 182 -15.05 16.95 -0.58
N GLY A 183 -14.90 16.52 0.67
CA GLY A 183 -15.78 16.84 1.80
C GLY A 183 -16.30 18.29 1.84
N ALA A 184 -17.54 18.46 2.32
CA ALA A 184 -18.18 19.77 2.40
C ALA A 184 -17.77 20.58 3.65
N GLY A 185 -17.21 19.91 4.67
CA GLY A 185 -16.80 20.49 5.93
C GLY A 185 -15.46 21.25 5.88
N SER A 186 -15.20 22.04 6.93
CA SER A 186 -13.90 22.71 7.12
C SER A 186 -12.93 21.77 7.84
N TRP A 187 -12.06 21.13 7.07
CA TRP A 187 -11.00 20.29 7.64
C TRP A 187 -9.78 21.11 8.06
N SER A 188 -9.23 20.78 9.22
CA SER A 188 -7.86 21.15 9.58
C SER A 188 -7.23 20.15 10.54
N LEU A 189 -5.90 20.13 10.62
CA LEU A 189 -5.18 19.23 11.53
C LEU A 189 -5.51 19.45 13.02
N SER A 190 -6.00 20.63 13.40
CA SER A 190 -6.50 20.85 14.76
C SER A 190 -7.75 20.01 15.09
N ASN A 191 -8.44 19.47 14.09
CA ASN A 191 -9.54 18.53 14.24
C ASN A 191 -9.10 17.06 14.20
N ALA A 192 -7.81 16.76 13.97
CA ALA A 192 -7.32 15.39 13.83
C ALA A 192 -7.56 14.53 15.08
N TRP A 193 -7.62 15.13 16.27
CA TRP A 193 -7.91 14.43 17.52
C TRP A 193 -9.29 13.76 17.50
N LYS A 194 -10.28 14.30 16.78
CA LYS A 194 -11.62 13.70 16.66
C LYS A 194 -11.57 12.36 15.93
N VAL A 195 -10.79 12.28 14.86
CA VAL A 195 -10.57 11.05 14.09
C VAL A 195 -9.81 10.02 14.92
N GLN A 196 -8.76 10.46 15.64
CA GLN A 196 -8.00 9.60 16.54
C GLN A 196 -8.88 9.03 17.66
N GLN A 197 -9.72 9.87 18.27
CA GLN A 197 -10.65 9.47 19.31
C GLN A 197 -11.69 8.48 18.79
N PHE A 198 -12.30 8.73 17.64
CA PHE A 198 -13.21 7.78 16.99
C PHE A 198 -12.54 6.40 16.82
N PHE A 199 -11.34 6.39 16.24
CA PHE A 199 -10.63 5.14 15.96
C PHE A 199 -10.29 4.39 17.26
N GLN A 200 -9.81 5.10 18.28
CA GLN A 200 -9.50 4.53 19.58
C GLN A 200 -10.73 3.97 20.29
N GLN A 201 -11.85 4.70 20.28
CA GLN A 201 -13.10 4.25 20.88
C GLN A 201 -13.69 3.03 20.14
N ARG A 202 -13.55 2.98 18.81
CA ARG A 202 -14.11 1.90 18.00
C ARG A 202 -13.28 0.61 18.05
N PHE A 203 -11.96 0.71 18.05
CA PHE A 203 -11.04 -0.42 17.87
C PHE A 203 -10.13 -0.70 19.07
N GLY A 204 -10.18 0.13 20.12
CA GLY A 204 -9.38 -0.05 21.33
C GLY A 204 -7.88 0.20 21.17
N ARG A 205 -7.45 0.77 20.04
CA ARG A 205 -6.05 1.07 19.72
C ARG A 205 -5.90 2.44 19.06
N GLN A 206 -4.72 3.02 19.13
CA GLN A 206 -4.45 4.32 18.49
C GLN A 206 -4.53 4.21 16.96
N LEU A 207 -4.95 5.30 16.32
CA LEU A 207 -4.93 5.46 14.87
C LEU A 207 -3.48 5.40 14.39
N PRO A 208 -3.11 4.48 13.48
CA PRO A 208 -1.73 4.35 13.02
C PRO A 208 -1.42 5.46 12.01
N ILE A 209 -1.02 6.62 12.52
CA ILE A 209 -0.63 7.79 11.71
C ILE A 209 0.77 7.54 11.13
N SER A 210 0.88 7.56 9.80
CA SER A 210 2.14 7.42 9.07
C SER A 210 2.77 8.76 8.70
N ALA A 211 1.96 9.81 8.54
CA ALA A 211 2.43 11.18 8.36
C ALA A 211 1.43 12.17 8.97
N PHE A 212 1.91 13.15 9.74
CA PHE A 212 1.07 14.19 10.34
C PHE A 212 1.51 15.56 9.82
N GLY A 213 0.77 16.12 8.86
CA GLY A 213 1.15 17.36 8.20
C GLY A 213 2.30 17.19 7.19
N GLN A 214 3.08 18.25 7.01
CA GLN A 214 4.19 18.28 6.06
C GLN A 214 5.31 17.29 6.46
N SER A 215 5.92 16.63 5.49
CA SER A 215 7.06 15.73 5.71
C SER A 215 8.19 16.04 4.72
N ALA A 216 9.40 15.54 5.00
CA ALA A 216 10.55 15.69 4.10
C ALA A 216 10.31 15.04 2.72
N LEU A 217 9.49 13.99 2.65
CA LEU A 217 9.06 13.38 1.40
C LEU A 217 8.19 14.35 0.60
N HIS A 218 7.24 15.02 1.26
CA HIS A 218 6.39 16.05 0.66
C HIS A 218 7.21 17.23 0.12
N ASP A 219 8.22 17.69 0.87
CA ASP A 219 9.12 18.76 0.41
C ASP A 219 9.92 18.35 -0.83
N ARG A 220 10.45 17.12 -0.85
CA ARG A 220 11.20 16.57 -2.00
C ARG A 220 10.34 16.49 -3.26
N TRP A 221 9.05 16.21 -3.10
CA TRP A 221 8.09 16.10 -4.19
C TRP A 221 7.37 17.41 -4.51
N GLY A 222 7.64 18.48 -3.76
CA GLY A 222 7.01 19.79 -3.94
C GLY A 222 5.50 19.78 -3.68
N LEU A 223 5.05 18.97 -2.72
CA LEU A 223 3.65 18.80 -2.34
C LEU A 223 3.37 19.52 -1.01
N ASP A 224 2.27 20.25 -0.95
CA ASP A 224 1.76 20.84 0.30
C ASP A 224 0.83 19.82 0.98
N HIS A 225 1.26 19.33 2.12
CA HIS A 225 0.56 18.38 2.97
C HIS A 225 0.29 18.97 4.37
N ARG A 226 0.46 20.29 4.56
CA ARG A 226 0.42 20.93 5.89
C ARG A 226 -0.91 20.81 6.61
N ASN A 227 -2.00 20.57 5.88
CA ASN A 227 -3.34 20.45 6.44
C ASN A 227 -3.95 19.06 6.21
N ALA A 228 -3.11 18.03 6.09
CA ALA A 228 -3.53 16.65 5.90
C ALA A 228 -2.67 15.68 6.74
N MET A 229 -3.17 14.48 6.94
CA MET A 229 -2.43 13.39 7.60
C MET A 229 -2.67 12.08 6.86
N ASP A 230 -1.64 11.24 6.78
CA ASP A 230 -1.75 9.89 6.26
C ASP A 230 -1.81 8.89 7.40
N VAL A 231 -2.65 7.88 7.23
CA VAL A 231 -2.79 6.78 8.18
C VAL A 231 -2.55 5.45 7.47
N GLY A 232 -1.72 4.60 8.06
CA GLY A 232 -1.39 3.26 7.59
C GLY A 232 -2.52 2.26 7.82
N VAL A 233 -3.75 2.62 7.44
CA VAL A 233 -4.93 1.76 7.49
C VAL A 233 -5.28 1.35 6.06
N ASN A 234 -5.36 0.05 5.80
CA ASN A 234 -5.76 -0.46 4.50
C ASN A 234 -7.26 -0.14 4.27
N PRO A 235 -7.63 0.58 3.20
CA PRO A 235 -9.03 0.95 2.93
C PRO A 235 -10.01 -0.23 2.82
N SER A 236 -9.53 -1.41 2.40
CA SER A 236 -10.36 -2.61 2.26
C SER A 236 -10.57 -3.36 3.58
N SER A 237 -9.84 -3.00 4.64
CA SER A 237 -10.00 -3.63 5.97
C SER A 237 -11.26 -3.13 6.68
N VAL A 238 -11.74 -3.89 7.68
CA VAL A 238 -12.87 -3.47 8.54
C VAL A 238 -12.61 -2.11 9.19
N GLU A 239 -11.38 -1.86 9.62
CA GLU A 239 -10.96 -0.58 10.21
C GLU A 239 -10.96 0.55 9.17
N GLY A 240 -10.48 0.26 7.95
CA GLY A 240 -10.45 1.19 6.84
C GLY A 240 -11.85 1.61 6.40
N GLN A 241 -12.75 0.65 6.22
CA GLN A 241 -14.15 0.91 5.84
C GLN A 241 -14.88 1.74 6.91
N ALA A 242 -14.70 1.41 8.19
CA ALA A 242 -15.30 2.19 9.28
C ALA A 242 -14.74 3.62 9.35
N LEU A 243 -13.43 3.79 9.10
CA LEU A 243 -12.81 5.10 9.05
C LEU A 243 -13.31 5.92 7.86
N ILE A 244 -13.41 5.33 6.67
CA ILE A 244 -13.98 5.96 5.47
C ILE A 244 -15.41 6.43 5.73
N GLU A 245 -16.23 5.58 6.34
CA GLU A 245 -17.61 5.95 6.69
C GLU A 245 -17.63 7.13 7.66
N TYR A 246 -16.84 7.07 8.73
CA TYR A 246 -16.75 8.17 9.70
C TYR A 246 -16.33 9.49 9.04
N LEU A 247 -15.31 9.46 8.17
CA LEU A 247 -14.83 10.65 7.48
C LEU A 247 -15.93 11.22 6.56
N ARG A 248 -16.65 10.35 5.85
CA ARG A 248 -17.77 10.74 4.99
C ARG A 248 -18.91 11.37 5.78
N SER A 249 -19.37 10.73 6.86
CA SER A 249 -20.47 11.24 7.69
C SER A 249 -20.15 12.56 8.37
N ASN A 250 -18.87 12.86 8.60
CA ASN A 250 -18.41 14.12 9.18
C ASN A 250 -17.94 15.13 8.13
N GLU A 251 -18.21 14.87 6.85
CA GLU A 251 -17.85 15.72 5.71
C GLU A 251 -16.35 16.07 5.64
N ILE A 252 -15.50 15.18 6.14
CA ILE A 252 -14.05 15.33 6.14
C ILE A 252 -13.52 14.85 4.79
N PRO A 253 -12.81 15.69 4.02
CA PRO A 253 -12.19 15.27 2.76
C PRO A 253 -11.14 14.19 3.01
N PHE A 254 -11.07 13.22 2.11
CA PHE A 254 -10.07 12.15 2.17
C PHE A 254 -9.78 11.58 0.79
N ALA A 255 -8.66 10.88 0.71
CA ALA A 255 -8.28 10.01 -0.38
C ALA A 255 -7.90 8.64 0.19
N ALA A 256 -8.44 7.55 -0.35
CA ALA A 256 -8.11 6.20 0.08
C ALA A 256 -7.46 5.45 -1.09
N PHE A 257 -6.30 4.84 -0.84
CA PHE A 257 -5.52 4.12 -1.84
C PHE A 257 -5.53 2.63 -1.50
N HIS A 258 -6.12 1.81 -2.35
CA HIS A 258 -6.18 0.36 -2.17
C HIS A 258 -4.86 -0.33 -2.58
N VAL A 259 -4.04 0.34 -3.40
CA VAL A 259 -2.76 -0.14 -3.94
C VAL A 259 -1.72 0.99 -4.00
N ALA A 260 -0.48 0.65 -4.32
CA ALA A 260 0.53 1.67 -4.65
C ALA A 260 0.18 2.33 -6.00
N ILE A 261 0.27 3.65 -6.07
CA ILE A 261 0.04 4.46 -7.27
C ILE A 261 1.30 5.30 -7.52
N PRO A 262 2.07 5.04 -8.60
CA PRO A 262 3.29 5.78 -8.90
C PRO A 262 3.09 7.30 -8.86
N GLY A 263 3.99 8.01 -8.15
CA GLY A 263 3.93 9.46 -7.97
C GLY A 263 2.84 9.99 -7.04
N SER A 264 2.01 9.12 -6.46
CA SER A 264 0.89 9.49 -5.59
C SER A 264 0.88 8.73 -4.26
N ALA A 265 0.97 7.40 -4.28
CA ALA A 265 0.86 6.52 -3.12
C ALA A 265 1.92 5.40 -3.17
N THR A 266 2.65 5.18 -2.08
CA THR A 266 3.67 4.12 -2.01
C THR A 266 3.11 2.75 -1.60
N GLY A 267 1.84 2.69 -1.22
CA GLY A 267 1.13 1.47 -0.79
C GLY A 267 -0.26 1.80 -0.24
N PRO A 268 -1.02 0.79 0.23
CA PRO A 268 -2.37 1.01 0.73
C PRO A 268 -2.40 1.87 2.00
N HIS A 269 -3.12 2.99 1.96
CA HIS A 269 -3.27 3.90 3.10
C HIS A 269 -4.48 4.84 2.88
N ILE A 270 -4.85 5.57 3.92
CA ILE A 270 -5.87 6.62 3.84
C ILE A 270 -5.21 7.96 4.13
N HIS A 271 -5.32 8.90 3.19
CA HIS A 271 -4.96 10.29 3.31
C HIS A 271 -6.18 11.09 3.78
N ILE A 272 -6.06 11.80 4.89
CA ILE A 272 -7.15 12.55 5.53
C ILE A 272 -6.87 14.03 5.41
N GLY A 273 -7.76 14.73 4.72
CA GLY A 273 -7.68 16.15 4.43
C GLY A 273 -7.87 16.47 2.96
N LEU A 274 -7.63 17.73 2.63
CA LEU A 274 -7.64 18.16 1.24
C LEU A 274 -6.44 17.54 0.51
N PRO A 275 -6.60 17.17 -0.78
CA PRO A 275 -5.50 16.63 -1.57
C PRO A 275 -4.29 17.56 -1.51
N SER A 276 -3.10 16.96 -1.44
CA SER A 276 -1.88 17.72 -1.62
C SER A 276 -1.88 18.41 -2.98
N HIS A 277 -1.55 19.69 -2.96
CA HIS A 277 -1.34 20.50 -4.16
C HIS A 277 0.13 20.86 -4.25
N ARG A 278 0.61 21.17 -5.46
CA ARG A 278 2.00 21.59 -5.62
C ARG A 278 2.23 22.90 -4.84
N THR A 279 3.20 22.91 -3.93
CA THR A 279 3.66 24.15 -3.32
C THR A 279 4.20 25.05 -4.41
N LYS A 280 3.81 26.34 -4.45
CA LYS A 280 4.53 27.32 -5.28
C LYS A 280 6.01 27.23 -4.89
N PRO A 281 6.96 27.19 -5.85
CA PRO A 281 8.37 27.20 -5.50
C PRO A 281 8.62 28.41 -4.61
N LEU A 282 9.26 28.19 -3.46
CA LEU A 282 9.73 29.28 -2.60
C LEU A 282 10.49 30.23 -3.52
N SER A 283 9.94 31.43 -3.71
CA SER A 283 10.69 32.52 -4.28
C SER A 283 11.89 32.68 -3.35
N VAL A 284 13.06 32.25 -3.79
CA VAL A 284 14.30 32.57 -3.10
C VAL A 284 14.37 34.09 -3.11
N ILE A 285 14.03 34.70 -1.97
CA ILE A 285 14.33 36.08 -1.70
C ILE A 285 15.85 36.14 -1.75
N ARG A 286 16.36 36.74 -2.82
CA ARG A 286 17.78 37.00 -2.99
C ARG A 286 18.22 38.12 -2.07
#